data_AF-A0A0F3HHV8-F1
#
_entry.id   AF-A0A0F3HHV8-F1
#
_cell.length_a   1.000
_cell.length_b   1.000
_cell.length_c   1.000
_cell.angle_alpha   90.00
_cell.angle_beta   90.00
_cell.angle_gamma   90.00
#
_symmetry.space_group_name_H-M   'P 1'
#
loop_
_entity.id
_entity.type
_entity.pdbx_description
1 polymer ?
#
loop_
_entity_poly.entity_id
_entity_poly.type
_entity_poly.pdbx_seq_one_letter_code
_entity_poly.pdbx_strand_id
1 'polypeptide(L)' 'MFKAIRTIKKIKQLQKEMQAFSLTFLTMQELGLVPETEKGKAKAQTMHDISHMIKDILDGRSVDEATKRLDIVVKADVD' A
#
# COMPACT_ATOMS: atom_id res chain seq x y z
N MET A 1 7.20 -21.98 -13.92
CA MET A 1 6.19 -21.67 -12.89
C MET A 1 6.77 -21.40 -11.50
N PHE A 2 7.75 -22.16 -11.00
CA PHE A 2 8.33 -21.95 -9.65
C PHE A 2 8.84 -20.52 -9.37
N LYS A 3 9.49 -19.87 -10.34
CA LYS A 3 9.94 -18.48 -10.19
C LYS A 3 8.77 -17.51 -9.98
N ALA A 4 7.71 -17.63 -10.77
CA ALA A 4 6.52 -16.78 -10.65
C ALA A 4 5.83 -16.95 -9.28
N ILE A 5 5.64 -18.19 -8.83
CA ILE A 5 5.03 -18.48 -7.52
C ILE A 5 5.88 -17.90 -6.38
N ARG A 6 7.21 -18.03 -6.46
CA ARG A 6 8.13 -17.44 -5.47
C ARG A 6 8.05 -15.91 -5.47
N THR A 7 7.97 -15.29 -6.64
CA THR A 7 7.81 -13.83 -6.77
C THR A 7 6.48 -13.37 -6.18
N ILE A 8 5.36 -14.02 -6.50
CA ILE A 8 4.04 -13.71 -5.93
C ILE A 8 4.07 -13.82 -4.40
N LYS A 9 4.73 -14.85 -3.85
CA LYS A 9 4.90 -15.01 -2.39
C LYS A 9 5.66 -13.83 -1.76
N LYS A 10 6.72 -13.34 -2.41
CA LYS A 10 7.47 -12.16 -1.95
C LYS A 10 6.64 -10.88 -2.04
N ILE A 11 5.85 -10.69 -3.10
CA ILE A 11 4.94 -9.55 -3.25
C ILE A 11 3.86 -9.57 -2.15
N LYS A 12 3.32 -10.75 -1.82
CA LYS A 12 2.37 -10.92 -0.71
C LYS A 12 3.00 -10.64 0.65
N GLN A 13 4.28 -10.95 0.83
CA GLN A 13 5.01 -10.59 2.04
C GLN A 13 5.21 -9.07 2.14
N LEU A 14 5.66 -8.43 1.06
CA LEU A 14 5.80 -6.98 0.97
C LEU A 14 4.49 -6.25 1.28
N GLN A 15 3.37 -6.72 0.73
CA GLN A 15 2.02 -6.20 1.00
C GLN A 15 1.71 -6.16 2.50
N LYS A 16 2.01 -7.24 3.24
CA LYS A 16 1.78 -7.33 4.69
C LYS A 16 2.70 -6.41 5.48
N GLU A 17 3.97 -6.34 5.11
CA GLU A 17 4.96 -5.48 5.77
C GLU A 17 4.59 -4.00 5.61
N MET A 18 4.16 -3.58 4.42
CA MET A 18 3.68 -2.21 4.16
C MET A 18 2.44 -1.86 4.99
N GLN A 19 1.46 -2.75 5.03
CA GLN A 19 0.23 -2.56 5.80
C GLN A 19 0.54 -2.45 7.31
N ALA A 20 1.39 -3.34 7.82
CA ALA A 20 1.79 -3.34 9.23
C ALA A 20 2.58 -2.08 9.59
N PHE A 21 3.50 -1.64 8.72
CA PHE A 21 4.27 -0.42 8.92
C PHE A 21 3.36 0.82 8.98
N SER A 22 2.46 0.96 8.01
CA SER A 22 1.52 2.07 7.96
C SER A 22 0.65 2.14 9.23
N LEU A 23 0.06 1.01 9.64
CA LEU A 23 -0.74 0.95 10.86
C LEU A 23 0.08 1.31 12.10
N THR A 24 1.28 0.72 12.24
CA THR A 24 2.17 0.98 13.38
C THR A 24 2.56 2.46 13.45
N PHE A 25 2.88 3.06 12.31
CA PHE A 25 3.25 4.48 12.24
C PHE A 25 2.08 5.39 12.63
N LEU A 26 0.87 5.11 12.12
CA LEU A 26 -0.32 5.90 12.48
C LEU A 26 -0.63 5.77 13.97
N THR A 27 -0.56 4.56 14.54
CA THR A 27 -0.73 4.36 15.99
C THR A 27 0.36 5.09 16.79
N MET A 28 1.62 5.09 16.34
CA MET A 28 2.69 5.86 16.99
C MET A 28 2.44 7.37 16.92
N GLN A 29 1.83 7.89 15.85
CA GLN A 29 1.42 9.29 15.76
C GLN A 29 0.28 9.60 16.72
N GLU A 30 -0.77 8.77 16.75
CA GLU A 30 -1.92 8.93 17.64
C GLU A 30 -1.53 8.90 19.13
N LEU A 31 -0.52 8.10 19.49
CA LEU A 31 0.05 8.02 20.84
C LEU A 31 1.07 9.12 21.15
N GLY A 32 1.38 10.01 20.20
CA GLY A 32 2.38 11.06 20.36
C GLY A 32 3.83 10.56 20.46
N LEU A 33 4.09 9.31 20.10
CA LEU A 33 5.42 8.67 20.15
C LEU A 33 6.31 9.07 18.96
N VAL A 34 5.70 9.48 17.85
CA VAL A 34 6.38 10.09 16.70
C VAL A 34 5.65 11.37 16.31
N PRO A 35 6.34 12.38 15.76
CA PRO A 35 5.73 13.67 15.49
C PRO A 35 4.58 13.55 14.48
N GLU A 36 3.43 14.12 14.84
CA GLU A 36 2.27 14.23 13.97
C GLU A 36 2.53 15.30 12.91
N THR A 37 3.19 14.89 11.83
CA THR A 37 3.47 15.73 10.67
C THR A 37 2.56 15.33 9.52
N GLU A 38 1.98 16.32 8.84
CA GLU A 38 1.17 16.11 7.63
C GLU A 38 1.90 15.25 6.59
N LYS A 39 3.20 15.47 6.41
CA LYS A 39 4.05 14.67 5.50
C LYS A 39 4.18 13.21 5.96
N GLY A 40 4.36 12.97 7.25
CA GLY A 40 4.46 11.62 7.81
C GLY A 40 3.15 10.86 7.70
N LYS A 41 2.04 11.52 8.06
CA LYS A 41 0.68 10.97 7.97
C LYS A 41 0.30 10.65 6.53
N ALA A 42 0.54 11.57 5.60
CA ALA A 42 0.32 11.35 4.17
C ALA A 42 1.13 10.15 3.66
N LYS A 43 2.40 10.02 4.04
CA LYS A 43 3.25 8.87 3.65
C LYS A 43 2.72 7.54 4.18
N ALA A 44 2.29 7.50 5.45
CA ALA A 44 1.72 6.30 6.05
C ALA A 44 0.38 5.93 5.40
N GLN A 45 -0.46 6.92 5.10
CA GLN A 45 -1.71 6.70 4.39
C GLN A 45 -1.46 6.17 2.97
N THR A 46 -0.52 6.76 2.22
CA THR A 46 -0.14 6.23 0.90
C THR A 46 0.35 4.79 0.98
N MET A 47 1.14 4.43 1.99
CA MET A 47 1.57 3.03 2.19
C MET A 47 0.40 2.10 2.53
N HIS A 48 -0.59 2.57 3.28
CA HIS A 48 -1.84 1.85 3.54
C HIS A 48 -2.57 1.54 2.23
N ASP A 49 -2.81 2.57 1.43
CA ASP A 49 -3.62 2.49 0.21
C ASP A 49 -2.95 1.61 -0.85
N ILE A 50 -1.62 1.76 -1.03
CA ILE A 50 -0.83 0.90 -1.92
C ILE A 50 -0.86 -0.56 -1.44
N SER A 51 -0.78 -0.81 -0.13
CA SER A 51 -0.85 -2.18 0.39
C SER A 51 -2.20 -2.85 0.07
N HIS A 52 -3.30 -2.08 0.12
CA HIS A 52 -4.62 -2.55 -0.27
C HIS A 52 -4.73 -2.78 -1.77
N MET A 53 -4.16 -1.90 -2.60
CA MET A 53 -4.09 -2.11 -4.06
C MET A 53 -3.34 -3.41 -4.40
N ILE A 54 -2.17 -3.64 -3.81
CA ILE A 54 -1.39 -4.86 -4.06
C ILE A 54 -2.19 -6.09 -3.63
N LYS A 55 -2.90 -6.01 -2.50
CA LYS A 55 -3.78 -7.10 -2.05
C LYS A 55 -4.88 -7.40 -3.07
N ASP A 56 -5.56 -6.37 -3.58
CA ASP A 56 -6.62 -6.52 -4.57
C ASP A 56 -6.11 -7.20 -5.86
N ILE A 57 -4.91 -6.85 -6.33
CA ILE A 57 -4.26 -7.51 -7.47
C ILE A 57 -3.93 -8.98 -7.15
N LEU A 58 -3.39 -9.26 -5.95
CA LEU A 58 -3.08 -10.63 -5.51
C LEU A 58 -4.31 -11.51 -5.34
N ASP A 59 -5.46 -10.92 -5.03
CA ASP A 59 -6.77 -11.58 -4.91
C ASP A 59 -7.45 -11.77 -6.28
N GLY A 60 -6.82 -11.30 -7.37
CA GLY A 60 -7.25 -11.55 -8.75
C GLY A 60 -8.05 -10.42 -9.40
N ARG A 61 -8.13 -9.23 -8.77
CA ARG A 61 -8.71 -8.05 -9.43
C ARG A 61 -7.76 -7.49 -10.49
N SER A 62 -8.32 -6.76 -11.45
CA SER A 62 -7.52 -6.02 -12.42
C SER A 62 -6.76 -4.87 -11.75
N VAL A 63 -5.67 -4.43 -12.39
CA VAL A 63 -4.91 -3.27 -11.92
C VAL A 63 -5.81 -2.03 -11.88
N ASP A 64 -6.62 -1.81 -12.91
CA ASP A 64 -7.56 -0.67 -12.97
C ASP A 64 -8.57 -0.68 -11.82
N GLU A 65 -9.09 -1.85 -11.43
CA GLU A 65 -9.99 -1.97 -10.29
C GLU A 65 -9.30 -1.70 -8.95
N ALA A 66 -8.07 -2.18 -8.79
CA ALA A 66 -7.29 -1.97 -7.59
C ALA A 66 -6.85 -0.49 -7.45
N THR A 67 -6.55 0.17 -8.56
CA THR A 67 -6.12 1.58 -8.62
C THR A 67 -7.27 2.57 -8.39
N LYS A 68 -8.53 2.18 -8.58
CA LYS A 68 -9.70 3.00 -8.17
C LYS A 68 -9.76 3.28 -6.66
N ARG A 69 -8.99 2.58 -5.82
CA ARG A 69 -8.83 2.96 -4.40
C ARG A 69 -7.80 4.08 -4.20
N LEU A 70 -6.90 4.25 -5.17
CA LEU A 70 -5.93 5.34 -5.26
C LEU A 70 -6.49 6.54 -6.04
N ASP A 71 -7.81 6.66 -6.21
CA ASP A 71 -8.48 7.62 -7.12
C ASP A 71 -8.38 9.11 -6.70
N ILE A 72 -7.34 9.44 -5.94
CA ILE A 72 -6.70 10.75 -5.94
C ILE A 72 -5.29 10.51 -6.53
N VAL A 73 -5.03 10.98 -7.75
CA VAL A 73 -3.69 11.13 -8.38
C VAL A 73 -3.13 9.98 -9.24
N VAL A 74 -3.92 9.31 -10.07
CA VAL A 74 -3.35 8.84 -11.35
C VAL A 74 -4.31 9.16 -12.50
N LYS A 75 -4.39 10.46 -12.84
CA LYS A 75 -4.56 10.83 -14.25
C LYS A 75 -3.33 10.26 -14.96
N ALA A 76 -3.45 9.03 -15.44
CA ALA A 76 -2.46 8.42 -16.30
C ALA A 76 -2.54 9.15 -17.65
N ASP A 77 -1.91 10.32 -17.74
CA ASP A 77 -1.25 10.73 -18.97
C ASP A 77 -0.07 9.75 -19.13
N VAL A 78 -0.36 8.63 -19.78
CA VAL A 78 0.66 7.80 -20.40
C VAL A 78 0.57 8.14 -21.87
N ASP A 79 1.45 9.04 -22.32
CA ASP A 79 1.75 9.25 -23.75
C ASP A 79 2.25 7.94 -24.40
#